data_AF-A0A0N8K468-F1
#
_entry.id   AF-A0A0N8K468-F1
#
_cell.length_a   1.000
_cell.length_b   1.000
_cell.length_c   1.000
_cell.angle_alpha   90.00
_cell.angle_beta   90.00
_cell.angle_gamma   90.00
#
_symmetry.space_group_name_H-M   'P 1'
#
loop_
_entity.id
_entity.type
_entity.pdbx_description
1 polymer ?
#
loop_
_entity_poly.entity_id
_entity_poly.type
_entity_poly.pdbx_seq_one_letter_code
_entity_poly.pdbx_strand_id
1 'polypeptide(L)'
;MDESWKHDRQKAITQRRRIRSKSDGEAQREADAWAVNHRGRPAIKPPPPAGRAMAGVLRPLARAFGPGVSELDEHWAAIVGEALARWSSPEKLQAGTLVVRARGPAAALIEAQSGIILERVAQYAGKAPKRLRIVQGSLAAPAGPVRRASTRVVKRADPLPPPPSDPAERLAAALADFAAAVKEREGG
;
A
#
# COMPACT_ATOMS: atom_id res chain seq x y z
N MET A 1 76.01 -46.64 65.61
CA MET A 1 74.88 -47.54 65.93
C MET A 1 73.61 -46.70 65.83
N ASP A 2 72.81 -46.70 64.79
CA ASP A 2 72.88 -47.43 63.52
C ASP A 2 71.82 -46.81 62.58
N GLU A 3 72.27 -46.47 61.39
CA GLU A 3 71.65 -46.65 60.06
C GLU A 3 70.14 -46.35 59.86
N SER A 4 69.81 -45.28 59.13
CA SER A 4 69.76 -45.29 57.65
C SER A 4 68.75 -46.30 57.09
N TRP A 5 67.46 -45.97 57.15
CA TRP A 5 66.54 -46.39 56.09
C TRP A 5 66.12 -45.19 55.27
N LYS A 6 67.05 -44.82 54.40
CA LYS A 6 66.87 -44.00 53.23
C LYS A 6 65.96 -44.70 52.21
N HIS A 7 65.18 -43.87 51.53
CA HIS A 7 64.80 -43.99 50.13
C HIS A 7 63.67 -44.95 49.72
N ASP A 8 62.77 -44.33 48.97
CA ASP A 8 62.12 -44.85 47.77
C ASP A 8 61.05 -45.92 47.95
N ARG A 9 59.80 -45.50 47.81
CA ARG A 9 58.92 -45.97 46.73
C ARG A 9 57.65 -45.13 46.75
N GLN A 10 57.58 -44.13 45.88
CA GLN A 10 56.85 -44.24 44.61
C GLN A 10 55.34 -44.46 44.80
N LYS A 11 54.60 -43.36 44.66
CA LYS A 11 53.38 -43.25 43.84
C LYS A 11 52.61 -44.56 43.60
N ALA A 12 51.93 -45.07 44.62
CA ALA A 12 50.77 -45.91 44.38
C ALA A 12 49.53 -45.00 44.43
N ILE A 13 49.41 -44.13 43.42
CA ILE A 13 48.11 -43.56 43.04
C ILE A 13 47.25 -44.79 42.80
N THR A 14 46.37 -45.08 43.76
CA THR A 14 45.43 -46.18 43.70
C THR A 14 44.58 -45.93 42.46
N GLN A 15 44.97 -46.54 41.34
CA GLN A 15 44.10 -46.71 40.20
C GLN A 15 42.95 -47.59 40.69
N ARG A 16 41.90 -46.93 41.21
CA ARG A 16 40.57 -47.52 41.29
C ARG A 16 40.18 -47.82 39.85
N ARG A 17 40.56 -49.01 39.39
CA ARG A 17 40.08 -49.63 38.16
C ARG A 17 38.56 -49.64 38.28
N ARG A 18 37.90 -48.65 37.67
CA ARG A 18 36.44 -48.68 37.50
C ARG A 18 36.16 -49.86 36.60
N ILE A 19 35.80 -50.98 37.20
CA ILE A 19 35.24 -52.11 36.48
C ILE A 19 33.89 -51.60 36.00
N ARG A 20 33.83 -51.09 34.77
CA ARG A 20 32.56 -50.80 34.10
C ARG A 20 31.92 -52.16 33.85
N SER A 21 30.97 -52.49 34.72
CA SER A 21 30.24 -53.75 34.67
C SER A 21 29.33 -53.73 33.44
N LYS A 22 29.08 -54.89 32.83
CA LYS A 22 28.19 -55.00 31.66
C LYS A 22 26.77 -54.46 31.98
N SER A 23 26.36 -54.58 33.25
CA SER A 23 25.13 -54.02 33.80
C SER A 23 25.07 -52.49 33.79
N ASP A 24 26.21 -51.79 33.85
CA ASP A 24 26.23 -50.31 33.73
C ASP A 24 25.78 -49.87 32.33
N GLY A 25 26.06 -50.68 31.30
CA GLY A 25 25.61 -50.42 29.93
C GLY A 25 24.13 -50.68 29.73
N GLU A 26 23.58 -51.70 30.41
CA GLU A 26 22.14 -52.03 30.37
C GLU A 26 21.33 -50.99 31.15
N ALA A 27 21.82 -50.57 32.33
CA ALA A 27 21.23 -49.50 33.12
C ALA A 27 21.24 -48.15 32.38
N GLN A 28 22.31 -47.84 31.65
CA GLN A 28 22.36 -46.62 30.84
C GLN A 28 21.36 -46.68 29.68
N ARG A 29 21.21 -47.84 29.02
CA ARG A 29 20.22 -48.03 27.94
C ARG A 29 18.78 -47.94 28.45
N GLU A 30 18.52 -48.48 29.63
CA GLU A 30 17.20 -48.41 30.28
C GLU A 30 16.88 -46.97 30.71
N ALA A 31 17.87 -46.24 31.25
CA ALA A 31 17.73 -44.83 31.56
C ALA A 31 17.48 -43.98 30.31
N ASP A 32 18.19 -44.25 29.21
CA ASP A 32 17.99 -43.55 27.93
C ASP A 32 16.61 -43.86 27.33
N ALA A 33 16.16 -45.12 27.40
CA ALA A 33 14.84 -45.53 26.94
C ALA A 33 13.71 -44.91 27.80
N TRP A 34 13.91 -44.85 29.11
CA TRP A 34 12.99 -44.20 30.04
C TRP A 34 12.90 -42.70 29.74
N ALA A 35 14.04 -42.03 29.50
CA ALA A 35 14.10 -40.62 29.17
C ALA A 35 13.46 -40.29 27.81
N VAL A 36 13.46 -41.20 26.84
CA VAL A 36 12.76 -41.04 25.56
C VAL A 36 11.24 -41.13 25.76
N ASN A 37 10.77 -42.08 26.57
CA ASN A 37 9.34 -42.27 26.81
C ASN A 37 8.73 -41.23 27.78
N HIS A 38 9.54 -40.65 28.66
CA HIS A 38 9.11 -39.66 29.66
C HIS A 38 9.56 -38.24 29.32
N ARG A 39 9.77 -37.91 28.03
CA ARG A 39 10.06 -36.54 27.64
C ARG A 39 8.87 -35.65 27.99
N GLY A 40 9.14 -34.63 28.80
CA GLY A 40 8.18 -33.59 29.12
C GLY A 40 7.61 -32.96 27.84
N ARG A 41 6.31 -32.65 27.86
CA ARG A 41 5.62 -31.99 26.76
C ARG A 41 6.36 -30.69 26.40
N PRO A 42 6.65 -30.41 25.12
CA PRO A 42 7.37 -29.21 24.74
C PRO A 42 6.62 -27.97 25.24
N ALA A 43 7.37 -27.05 25.86
CA ALA A 43 6.81 -25.79 26.34
C ALA A 43 6.13 -25.04 25.19
N ILE A 44 4.91 -24.56 25.44
CA ILE A 44 4.15 -23.75 24.48
C ILE A 44 4.96 -22.49 24.19
N LYS A 45 5.31 -22.27 22.92
CA LYS A 45 6.06 -21.07 22.51
C LYS A 45 5.23 -19.84 22.88
N PRO A 46 5.83 -18.80 23.48
CA PRO A 46 5.11 -17.58 23.79
C PRO A 46 4.60 -16.93 22.49
N PRO A 47 3.42 -16.29 22.50
CA PRO A 47 2.91 -15.59 21.35
C PRO A 47 3.89 -14.50 20.91
N PRO A 48 4.01 -14.24 19.60
CA PRO A 48 4.92 -13.22 19.10
C PRO A 48 4.55 -11.85 19.68
N PRO A 49 5.55 -10.99 19.94
CA PRO A 49 5.30 -9.66 20.52
C PRO A 49 4.40 -8.84 19.58
N ALA A 50 3.50 -8.04 20.17
CA ALA A 50 2.49 -7.26 19.43
C ALA A 50 3.10 -6.46 18.26
N GLY A 51 4.30 -5.88 18.42
CA GLY A 51 5.02 -5.18 17.34
C GLY A 51 5.35 -6.04 16.11
N ARG A 52 5.60 -7.35 16.28
CA ARG A 52 5.89 -8.27 15.16
C ARG A 52 4.63 -8.69 14.42
N ALA A 53 3.49 -8.78 15.13
CA ALA A 53 2.18 -8.99 14.51
C ALA A 53 1.74 -7.74 13.72
N MET A 54 1.95 -6.55 14.29
CA MET A 54 1.68 -5.27 13.62
C MET A 54 2.56 -5.08 12.39
N ALA A 55 3.83 -5.50 12.42
CA ALA A 55 4.70 -5.47 11.25
C ALA A 55 4.16 -6.30 10.06
N GLY A 56 3.44 -7.39 10.32
CA GLY A 56 2.80 -8.20 9.27
C GLY A 56 1.65 -7.49 8.56
N VAL A 57 0.98 -6.55 9.24
CA VAL A 57 -0.13 -5.73 8.71
C VAL A 57 0.40 -4.42 8.13
N LEU A 58 1.37 -3.81 8.79
CA LEU A 58 1.97 -2.54 8.41
C LEU A 58 2.90 -2.68 7.19
N ARG A 59 3.53 -3.83 6.98
CA ARG A 59 4.44 -4.05 5.84
C ARG A 59 3.70 -4.17 4.49
N PRO A 60 2.55 -4.83 4.37
CA PRO A 60 1.66 -4.72 3.21
C PRO A 60 1.15 -3.29 3.01
N LEU A 61 0.78 -2.59 4.08
CA LEU A 61 0.26 -1.23 4.00
C LEU A 61 1.33 -0.23 3.58
N ALA A 62 2.54 -0.32 4.14
CA ALA A 62 3.71 0.43 3.71
C ALA A 62 4.21 0.01 2.32
N ARG A 63 3.91 -1.21 1.85
CA ARG A 63 4.20 -1.63 0.47
C ARG A 63 3.13 -1.20 -0.53
N ALA A 64 1.90 -0.98 -0.09
CA ALA A 64 0.81 -0.48 -0.92
C ALA A 64 0.84 1.06 -0.99
N PHE A 65 0.96 1.71 0.16
CA PHE A 65 0.87 3.16 0.31
C PHE A 65 2.25 3.82 0.53
N GLY A 66 3.30 3.11 0.95
CA GLY A 66 4.58 3.79 1.28
C GLY A 66 4.47 4.66 2.53
N PRO A 67 5.57 4.92 3.26
CA PRO A 67 5.57 5.74 4.47
C PRO A 67 5.39 7.25 4.20
N GLY A 68 4.63 7.63 3.18
CA GLY A 68 4.42 9.03 2.81
C GLY A 68 3.21 9.30 1.92
N VAL A 69 2.38 8.31 1.57
CA VAL A 69 1.14 8.59 0.80
C VAL A 69 -0.03 8.91 1.69
N SER A 70 -0.12 8.36 2.90
CA SER A 70 -1.21 8.74 3.82
C SER A 70 -1.15 10.22 4.18
N GLU A 71 0.02 10.75 4.55
CA GLU A 71 0.20 12.20 4.77
C GLU A 71 -0.05 13.01 3.48
N LEU A 72 0.34 12.47 2.31
CA LEU A 72 0.12 13.14 1.04
C LEU A 72 -1.36 13.17 0.63
N ASP A 73 -2.13 12.14 0.99
CA ASP A 73 -3.57 12.04 0.73
C ASP A 73 -4.33 13.00 1.65
N GLU A 74 -3.98 13.05 2.94
CA GLU A 74 -4.53 14.00 3.91
C GLU A 74 -4.34 15.46 3.48
N HIS A 75 -3.19 15.78 2.90
CA HIS A 75 -2.83 17.15 2.48
C HIS A 75 -2.88 17.36 0.97
N TRP A 76 -3.46 16.44 0.21
CA TRP A 76 -3.47 16.48 -1.25
C TRP A 76 -4.11 17.78 -1.77
N ALA A 77 -5.24 18.18 -1.18
CA ALA A 77 -5.92 19.42 -1.52
C ALA A 77 -5.07 20.68 -1.30
N ALA A 78 -4.19 20.71 -0.30
CA ALA A 78 -3.27 21.81 -0.08
C ALA A 78 -2.13 21.85 -1.10
N ILE A 79 -1.68 20.68 -1.56
CA ILE A 79 -0.55 20.54 -2.51
C ILE A 79 -0.99 20.91 -3.94
N VAL A 80 -2.05 20.26 -4.46
CA VAL A 80 -2.52 20.47 -5.84
C VAL A 80 -3.63 21.52 -5.96
N GLY A 81 -4.29 21.86 -4.86
CA GLY A 81 -5.47 22.73 -4.84
C GLY A 81 -6.79 21.95 -4.88
N GLU A 82 -7.83 22.52 -4.26
CA GLU A 82 -9.18 21.95 -4.14
C GLU A 82 -9.76 21.47 -5.48
N ALA A 83 -9.61 22.26 -6.55
CA ALA A 83 -10.18 21.94 -7.86
C ALA A 83 -9.65 20.62 -8.44
N LEU A 84 -8.34 20.35 -8.28
CA LEU A 84 -7.70 19.13 -8.77
C LEU A 84 -7.86 17.97 -7.80
N ALA A 85 -7.83 18.22 -6.49
CA ALA A 85 -8.00 17.19 -5.47
C ALA A 85 -9.39 16.54 -5.52
N ARG A 86 -10.43 17.28 -5.93
CA ARG A 86 -11.76 16.69 -6.17
C ARG A 86 -11.79 15.60 -7.24
N TRP A 87 -10.83 15.62 -8.16
CA TRP A 87 -10.78 14.73 -9.32
C TRP A 87 -9.47 13.94 -9.42
N SER A 88 -8.67 13.94 -8.34
CA SER A 88 -7.45 13.16 -8.26
C SER A 88 -7.07 12.79 -6.82
N SER A 89 -6.37 11.67 -6.65
CA SER A 89 -5.83 11.25 -5.36
C SER A 89 -4.51 10.50 -5.57
N PRO A 90 -3.54 10.65 -4.66
CA PRO A 90 -2.28 9.93 -4.71
C PRO A 90 -2.52 8.44 -4.40
N GLU A 91 -2.06 7.55 -5.28
CA GLU A 91 -2.24 6.11 -5.11
C GLU A 91 -1.04 5.49 -4.38
N LYS A 92 0.17 5.84 -4.81
CA LYS A 92 1.41 5.26 -4.28
C LYS A 92 2.62 6.17 -4.56
N LEU A 93 3.54 6.24 -3.60
CA LEU A 93 4.83 6.93 -3.74
C LEU A 93 5.94 5.92 -3.47
N GLN A 94 6.64 5.49 -4.53
CA GLN A 94 7.69 4.46 -4.43
C GLN A 94 8.86 4.76 -5.36
N ALA A 95 10.08 4.52 -4.87
CA ALA A 95 11.31 4.64 -5.66
C ALA A 95 11.43 5.97 -6.44
N GLY A 96 10.94 7.07 -5.86
CA GLY A 96 10.95 8.39 -6.50
C GLY A 96 9.94 8.54 -7.66
N THR A 97 8.95 7.65 -7.79
CA THR A 97 7.81 7.85 -8.69
C THR A 97 6.54 8.04 -7.86
N LEU A 98 5.86 9.18 -8.07
CA LEU A 98 4.52 9.43 -7.53
C LEU A 98 3.49 8.95 -8.54
N VAL A 99 2.60 8.06 -8.10
CA VAL A 99 1.48 7.60 -8.91
C VAL A 99 0.21 8.30 -8.44
N VAL A 100 -0.43 9.01 -9.35
CA VAL A 100 -1.66 9.75 -9.09
C VAL A 100 -2.78 9.14 -9.90
N ARG A 101 -3.91 8.86 -9.26
CA ARG A 101 -5.13 8.49 -9.94
C ARG A 101 -5.92 9.74 -10.28
N ALA A 102 -6.34 9.88 -11.53
CA ALA A 102 -7.12 11.02 -11.99
C ALA A 102 -8.39 10.58 -12.72
N ARG A 103 -9.50 11.29 -12.51
CA ARG A 103 -10.78 11.07 -13.20
C ARG A 103 -10.91 11.99 -14.41
N GLY A 104 -11.17 11.38 -15.57
CA GLY A 104 -11.51 12.10 -16.80
C GLY A 104 -10.46 13.16 -17.18
N PRO A 105 -10.88 14.40 -17.50
CA PRO A 105 -9.97 15.43 -18.01
C PRO A 105 -8.94 15.93 -17.00
N ALA A 106 -9.11 15.63 -15.70
CA ALA A 106 -8.14 16.00 -14.67
C ALA A 106 -6.75 15.39 -14.90
N ALA A 107 -6.67 14.25 -15.60
CA ALA A 107 -5.40 13.63 -15.95
C ALA A 107 -4.51 14.56 -16.78
N ALA A 108 -5.07 15.22 -17.80
CA ALA A 108 -4.33 16.15 -18.66
C ALA A 108 -3.90 17.41 -17.92
N LEU A 109 -4.72 17.90 -16.99
CA LEU A 109 -4.38 19.06 -16.16
C LEU A 109 -3.22 18.75 -15.22
N ILE A 110 -3.22 17.57 -14.60
CA ILE A 110 -2.15 17.11 -13.72
C ILE A 110 -0.86 16.87 -14.49
N GLU A 111 -0.96 16.36 -15.71
CA GLU A 111 0.19 16.18 -16.60
C GLU A 111 0.83 17.52 -16.98
N ALA A 112 0.00 18.48 -17.39
CA ALA A 112 0.45 19.84 -17.74
C ALA A 112 1.11 20.57 -16.56
N GLN A 113 0.65 20.32 -15.33
CA GLN A 113 1.19 20.93 -14.11
C GLN A 113 2.19 20.04 -13.37
N SER A 114 2.65 18.95 -13.98
CA SER A 114 3.46 17.91 -13.33
C SER A 114 4.71 18.45 -12.64
N GLY A 115 5.44 19.38 -13.25
CA GLY A 115 6.62 20.01 -12.66
C GLY A 115 6.32 20.74 -11.35
N ILE A 116 5.28 21.58 -11.35
CA ILE A 116 4.84 22.35 -10.17
C ILE A 116 4.34 21.40 -9.08
N ILE A 117 3.59 20.36 -9.46
CA ILE A 117 3.07 19.37 -8.52
C ILE A 117 4.22 18.61 -7.85
N LEU A 118 5.23 18.18 -8.61
CA LEU A 118 6.40 17.49 -8.06
C LEU A 118 7.20 18.37 -7.11
N GLU A 119 7.35 19.65 -7.41
CA GLU A 119 8.01 20.62 -6.53
C GLU A 119 7.26 20.80 -5.21
N ARG A 120 5.94 20.99 -5.26
CA ARG A 120 5.11 21.12 -4.05
C ARG A 120 5.09 19.85 -3.23
N VAL A 121 5.04 18.68 -3.88
CA VAL A 121 5.17 17.39 -3.20
C VAL A 121 6.54 17.24 -2.54
N ALA A 122 7.62 17.73 -3.18
CA ALA A 122 8.96 17.71 -2.58
C ALA A 122 9.05 18.58 -1.33
N GLN A 123 8.44 19.76 -1.34
CA GLN A 123 8.37 20.65 -0.18
C GLN A 123 7.59 20.02 0.97
N TYR A 124 6.51 19.30 0.65
CA TYR A 124 5.65 18.70 1.67
C TYR A 124 6.21 17.39 2.25
N ALA A 125 6.61 16.45 1.39
CA ALA A 125 7.08 15.12 1.80
C ALA A 125 8.58 15.07 2.15
N GLY A 126 9.32 16.17 1.95
CA GLY A 126 10.78 16.26 2.16
C GLY A 126 11.64 15.40 1.22
N LYS A 127 11.01 14.58 0.36
CA LYS A 127 11.65 13.75 -0.67
C LYS A 127 11.01 14.02 -2.02
N ALA A 128 11.79 14.62 -2.91
CA ALA A 128 11.35 14.93 -4.26
C ALA A 128 11.13 13.64 -5.08
N PRO A 129 9.92 13.39 -5.60
CA PRO A 129 9.73 12.37 -6.63
C PRO A 129 10.39 12.84 -7.93
N LYS A 130 11.12 11.95 -8.59
CA LYS A 130 11.76 12.19 -9.89
C LYS A 130 10.77 12.09 -11.05
N ARG A 131 9.65 11.37 -10.88
CA ARG A 131 8.68 11.12 -11.94
C ARG A 131 7.25 11.11 -11.42
N LEU A 132 6.34 11.64 -12.22
CA LEU A 132 4.90 11.54 -12.02
C LEU A 132 4.33 10.50 -13.00
N ARG A 133 3.49 9.59 -12.51
CA ARG A 133 2.75 8.65 -13.34
C ARG A 133 1.26 8.84 -13.08
N ILE A 134 0.49 9.08 -14.12
CA ILE A 134 -0.96 9.22 -14.02
C ILE A 134 -1.63 7.90 -14.37
N VAL A 135 -2.59 7.48 -13.54
CA VAL A 135 -3.49 6.35 -13.79
C VAL A 135 -4.88 6.91 -13.97
N GLN A 136 -5.45 6.80 -15.17
CA GLN A 136 -6.84 7.16 -15.42
C GLN A 136 -7.75 6.07 -14.86
N GLY A 137 -8.65 6.44 -13.96
CA GLY A 137 -9.56 5.48 -13.35
C GLY A 137 -10.64 6.15 -12.50
N SER A 138 -11.62 5.37 -12.08
CA SER A 138 -12.58 5.84 -11.07
C SER A 138 -11.84 6.06 -9.75
N LEU A 139 -11.95 7.26 -9.20
CA LEU A 139 -11.60 7.50 -7.80
C LEU A 139 -12.66 6.82 -6.95
N ALA A 140 -12.26 6.24 -5.82
CA ALA A 140 -13.20 5.85 -4.78
C ALA A 140 -14.10 7.06 -4.52
N ALA A 141 -15.42 6.87 -4.63
CA ALA A 141 -16.34 7.99 -4.51
C ALA A 141 -16.11 8.63 -3.13
N PRO A 142 -15.88 9.95 -3.04
CA PRO A 142 -15.88 10.60 -1.74
C PRO A 142 -17.23 10.28 -1.07
N ALA A 143 -17.21 9.94 0.21
CA ALA A 143 -18.39 9.59 1.02
C ALA A 143 -19.31 10.81 1.28
N GLY A 144 -19.47 11.67 0.28
CA GLY A 144 -20.40 12.79 0.29
C GLY A 144 -21.70 12.40 -0.43
N PRO A 145 -22.83 13.05 -0.08
CA PRO A 145 -24.08 12.84 -0.79
C PRO A 145 -23.90 13.19 -2.26
N VAL A 146 -23.96 12.17 -3.12
CA VAL A 146 -23.98 12.34 -4.56
C VAL A 146 -25.26 13.11 -4.89
N ARG A 147 -25.15 14.43 -5.11
CA ARG A 147 -26.21 15.20 -5.75
C ARG A 147 -26.42 14.52 -7.11
N ARG A 148 -27.49 13.73 -7.23
CA ARG A 148 -27.88 13.12 -8.49
C ARG A 148 -28.00 14.27 -9.48
N ALA A 149 -27.16 14.29 -10.50
CA ALA A 149 -27.36 15.17 -11.62
C ALA A 149 -28.80 14.93 -12.08
N SER A 150 -29.65 15.96 -11.99
CA SER A 150 -31.00 15.89 -12.50
C SER A 150 -30.90 15.43 -13.94
N THR A 151 -31.39 14.23 -14.23
CA THR A 151 -31.52 13.75 -15.60
C THR A 151 -32.27 14.84 -16.34
N ARG A 152 -31.57 15.55 -17.25
CA ARG A 152 -32.23 16.52 -18.12
C ARG A 152 -33.23 15.69 -18.92
N VAL A 153 -34.51 15.80 -18.57
CA VAL A 153 -35.59 15.18 -19.33
C VAL A 153 -35.54 15.87 -20.69
N VAL A 154 -34.90 15.21 -21.65
CA VAL A 154 -35.01 15.60 -23.05
C VAL A 154 -36.47 15.38 -23.39
N LYS A 155 -37.25 16.47 -23.47
CA LYS A 155 -38.58 16.40 -24.08
C LYS A 155 -38.36 15.79 -25.46
N ARG A 156 -38.99 14.64 -25.73
CA ARG A 156 -39.08 14.14 -27.11
C ARG A 156 -39.73 15.26 -27.91
N ALA A 157 -38.96 15.91 -28.76
CA ALA A 157 -39.50 16.79 -29.76
C ALA A 157 -40.38 15.96 -30.70
N ASP A 158 -41.50 16.54 -31.13
CA ASP A 158 -42.27 16.01 -32.24
C ASP A 158 -41.37 15.79 -33.46
N PRO A 159 -41.69 14.82 -34.35
CA PRO A 159 -40.88 14.57 -35.54
C PRO A 159 -40.69 15.86 -36.33
N LEU A 160 -39.44 16.31 -36.42
CA LEU A 160 -39.08 17.49 -37.20
C LEU A 160 -39.49 17.22 -38.66
N PRO A 161 -40.14 18.17 -39.36
CA PRO A 161 -40.40 18.02 -40.79
C PRO A 161 -39.08 17.74 -41.54
N PRO A 162 -39.11 16.92 -42.61
CA PRO A 162 -37.91 16.61 -43.37
C PRO A 162 -37.28 17.90 -43.89
N PRO A 163 -35.94 18.04 -43.81
CA PRO A 163 -35.27 19.25 -44.25
C PRO A 163 -35.51 19.47 -45.75
N PRO A 164 -35.61 20.73 -46.21
CA PRO A 164 -35.79 21.03 -47.62
C PRO A 164 -34.61 20.52 -48.46
N SER A 165 -34.90 20.02 -49.66
CA SER A 165 -33.89 19.47 -50.57
C SER A 165 -32.95 20.54 -51.13
N ASP A 166 -33.41 21.80 -51.19
CA ASP A 166 -32.62 22.93 -51.68
C ASP A 166 -31.60 23.39 -50.61
N PRO A 167 -30.29 23.46 -50.92
CA PRO A 167 -29.27 23.98 -50.01
C PRO A 167 -29.53 25.43 -49.53
N ALA A 168 -30.12 26.30 -50.35
CA ALA A 168 -30.39 27.69 -49.98
C ALA A 168 -31.48 27.77 -48.90
N GLU A 169 -32.53 26.96 -49.03
CA GLU A 169 -33.62 26.89 -48.05
C GLU A 169 -33.16 26.28 -46.72
N ARG A 170 -32.27 25.28 -46.76
CA ARG A 170 -31.66 24.73 -45.53
C ARG A 170 -30.86 25.77 -44.77
N LEU A 171 -30.10 26.61 -45.48
CA LEU A 171 -29.33 27.68 -44.86
C LEU A 171 -30.27 28.73 -44.25
N ALA A 172 -31.32 29.12 -44.97
CA ALA A 172 -32.30 30.08 -44.46
C ALA A 172 -32.99 29.57 -43.18
N ALA A 173 -33.39 28.30 -43.15
CA ALA A 173 -33.99 27.68 -41.97
C ALA A 173 -33.00 27.66 -40.78
N ALA A 174 -31.74 27.26 -41.01
CA ALA A 174 -30.72 27.23 -39.98
C ALA A 174 -30.40 28.63 -39.41
N LEU A 175 -30.41 29.67 -40.25
CA LEU A 175 -30.22 31.05 -39.81
C LEU A 175 -31.41 31.56 -38.98
N ALA A 176 -32.64 31.15 -39.33
CA ALA A 176 -33.83 31.50 -38.55
C ALA A 176 -33.83 30.85 -37.15
N ASP A 177 -33.47 29.57 -37.06
CA ASP A 177 -33.33 28.87 -35.78
C ASP A 177 -32.22 29.50 -34.91
N PHE A 178 -31.10 29.86 -35.53
CA PHE A 178 -30.01 30.55 -34.84
C PHE A 178 -30.44 31.92 -34.31
N ALA A 179 -31.15 32.72 -35.12
CA ALA A 179 -31.66 34.02 -34.69
C ALA A 179 -32.65 33.91 -33.51
N ALA A 180 -33.51 32.89 -33.52
CA ALA A 180 -34.43 32.61 -32.42
C ALA A 180 -33.67 32.25 -31.12
N ALA A 181 -32.64 31.41 -31.21
CA ALA A 181 -31.81 31.02 -30.07
C ALA A 181 -30.98 32.18 -29.49
N VAL A 182 -30.50 33.10 -30.34
CA VAL A 182 -29.83 34.33 -29.89
C VAL A 182 -30.81 35.23 -29.15
N LYS A 183 -32.03 35.41 -29.69
CA LYS A 183 -33.07 36.23 -29.05
C LYS A 183 -33.50 35.69 -27.69
N GLU A 184 -33.57 34.37 -27.52
CA GLU A 184 -33.87 33.73 -26.23
C GLU A 184 -32.75 33.94 -25.19
N ARG A 185 -31.50 34.14 -25.63
CA ARG A 185 -30.37 34.46 -24.76
C ARG A 185 -30.27 35.94 -24.39
N GLU A 186 -30.67 36.84 -25.28
CA GLU A 186 -30.57 38.30 -25.05
C GLU A 186 -31.84 38.90 -24.42
N GLY A 187 -32.96 38.17 -24.42
CA GLY A 187 -34.23 38.58 -23.81
C GLY A 187 -34.41 38.18 -22.34
N GLY A 188 -33.33 37.89 -21.61
CA GLY A 188 -33.33 37.47 -20.20
C GLY A 188 -32.63 38.45 -19.28
#